data_AF-M1BRV6-F1
#
_entry.id   AF-M1BRV6-F1
#
_cell.length_a   1.000
_cell.length_b   1.000
_cell.length_c   1.000
_cell.angle_alpha   90.00
_cell.angle_beta   90.00
_cell.angle_gamma   90.00
#
_symmetry.space_group_name_H-M   'P 1'
#
loop_
_entity.id
_entity.type
_entity.pdbx_description
1 polymer ?
#
loop_
_entity_poly.entity_id
_entity_poly.type
_entity_poly.pdbx_seq_one_letter_code
_entity_poly.pdbx_strand_id
1 'polypeptide(L)'
;MNSLRDLGLLVLSHNNLSGGIPGFLKDFKFLQILYLSSNTLEGAVPTGGIFSNATVVSIIGNRYLCGGVPELDLPACVVEVNKERKSGFPLKIVIPVVSGLIGFTFIVCSWHTTV
;
A
#
# COMPACT_ATOMS: atom_id res chain seq x y z
N MET A 1 5.79 4.23 -23.54
CA MET A 1 6.89 4.53 -22.60
C MET A 1 8.03 3.58 -22.93
N ASN A 2 9.04 4.07 -23.63
CA ASN A 2 10.20 3.27 -24.04
C ASN A 2 11.00 2.93 -22.77
N SER A 3 10.74 1.71 -22.29
CA SER A 3 11.29 1.12 -21.08
C SER A 3 12.81 0.95 -21.27
N LEU A 4 13.59 1.34 -20.27
CA LEU A 4 15.04 1.14 -20.17
C LEU A 4 15.38 -0.35 -19.99
N ARG A 5 14.91 -1.21 -20.90
CA ARG A 5 15.00 -2.68 -20.77
C ARG A 5 16.45 -3.15 -20.75
N ASP A 6 17.32 -2.47 -21.48
CA ASP A 6 18.75 -2.80 -21.63
C ASP A 6 19.65 -2.11 -20.61
N LEU A 7 19.07 -1.52 -19.55
CA LEU A 7 19.85 -0.86 -18.51
C LEU A 7 20.68 -1.90 -17.74
N GLY A 8 22.00 -1.82 -17.86
CA GLY A 8 22.94 -2.69 -17.14
C GLY A 8 23.38 -2.18 -15.77
N LEU A 9 23.42 -0.86 -15.61
CA LEU A 9 23.96 -0.20 -14.42
C LEU A 9 23.06 0.98 -14.04
N LEU A 10 22.65 1.06 -12.79
CA LEU A 10 21.94 2.20 -12.24
C LEU A 10 22.64 2.71 -10.97
N VAL A 11 23.23 3.90 -11.05
CA VAL A 11 23.91 4.55 -9.93
C VAL A 11 23.18 5.83 -9.56
N LEU A 12 22.59 5.86 -8.37
CA LEU A 12 21.85 6.98 -7.79
C LEU A 12 22.26 7.24 -6.34
N SER A 13 23.43 6.76 -5.93
CA SER A 13 23.92 6.94 -4.57
C SER A 13 24.23 8.40 -4.25
N HIS A 14 24.16 8.77 -2.97
CA HIS A 14 24.44 10.14 -2.51
C HIS A 14 23.53 11.20 -3.13
N ASN A 15 22.23 10.92 -3.14
CA ASN A 15 21.21 11.88 -3.55
C ASN A 15 20.20 12.09 -2.41
N ASN A 16 19.22 12.94 -2.65
CA ASN A 16 18.10 13.17 -1.73
C ASN A 16 16.83 12.48 -2.23
N LEU A 17 16.95 11.26 -2.77
CA LEU A 17 15.80 10.50 -3.25
C LEU A 17 15.01 9.96 -2.06
N SER A 18 13.70 10.21 -2.07
CA SER A 18 12.76 9.79 -1.03
C SER A 18 11.70 8.84 -1.56
N GLY A 19 10.94 8.22 -0.65
CA GLY A 19 9.87 7.28 -0.98
C GLY A 19 10.36 5.84 -1.19
N GLY A 20 9.48 4.99 -1.69
CA GLY A 20 9.73 3.56 -1.85
C GLY A 20 10.59 3.19 -3.06
N ILE A 21 11.38 2.11 -2.93
CA ILE A 21 12.10 1.52 -4.06
C ILE A 21 11.08 0.93 -5.05
N PRO A 22 11.04 1.39 -6.31
CA PRO A 22 10.02 0.92 -7.25
C PRO A 22 10.18 -0.57 -7.59
N GLY A 23 9.10 -1.33 -7.42
CA GLY A 23 9.10 -2.78 -7.65
C GLY A 23 9.41 -3.21 -9.08
N PHE A 24 9.16 -2.35 -10.09
CA PHE A 24 9.43 -2.67 -11.50
C PHE A 24 10.92 -2.86 -11.80
N LEU A 25 11.82 -2.37 -10.93
CA LEU A 25 13.27 -2.55 -11.09
C LEU A 25 13.67 -4.04 -11.05
N LYS A 26 12.83 -4.89 -10.43
CA LYS A 26 13.03 -6.34 -10.46
C LYS A 26 12.86 -6.95 -11.86
N ASP A 27 12.12 -6.28 -12.74
CA ASP A 27 11.79 -6.76 -14.08
C ASP A 27 12.84 -6.35 -15.13
N PHE A 28 13.86 -5.58 -14.73
CA PHE A 28 14.96 -5.17 -15.60
C PHE A 28 15.96 -6.32 -15.77
N LYS A 29 15.73 -7.14 -16.79
CA LYS A 29 16.49 -8.38 -17.05
C LYS A 29 17.99 -8.19 -17.24
N PHE A 30 18.39 -7.03 -17.75
CA PHE A 30 19.81 -6.74 -18.03
C PHE A 30 20.49 -5.95 -16.92
N LEU A 31 19.76 -5.51 -15.89
CA LEU A 31 20.33 -4.76 -14.78
C LEU A 31 21.21 -5.68 -13.94
N GLN A 32 22.48 -5.31 -13.83
CA GLN A 32 23.52 -6.09 -13.14
C GLN A 32 23.97 -5.42 -11.85
N ILE A 33 23.90 -4.09 -11.76
CA ILE A 33 24.37 -3.32 -10.60
C ILE A 33 23.38 -2.21 -10.29
N LEU A 34 23.02 -2.09 -9.02
CA LEU A 34 22.08 -1.09 -8.51
C LEU A 34 22.63 -0.42 -7.25
N TYR A 35 23.04 0.84 -7.36
CA TYR A 35 23.59 1.63 -6.25
C TYR A 35 22.63 2.74 -5.84
N LEU A 36 21.94 2.55 -4.72
CA LEU A 36 20.96 3.46 -4.11
C LEU A 36 21.40 3.96 -2.73
N SER A 37 22.66 3.78 -2.36
CA SER A 37 23.15 4.08 -1.01
C SER A 37 23.11 5.58 -0.70
N SER A 38 23.06 5.92 0.58
CA SER A 38 23.03 7.32 1.06
C SER A 38 21.93 8.18 0.40
N ASN A 39 20.68 7.72 0.51
CA ASN A 39 19.46 8.45 0.13
C ASN A 39 18.49 8.50 1.33
N THR A 40 17.27 8.99 1.11
CA THR A 40 16.16 9.01 2.09
C THR A 40 15.04 8.03 1.71
N LEU A 41 15.40 6.91 1.08
CA LEU A 41 14.44 5.87 0.68
C LEU A 41 13.87 5.15 1.90
N GLU A 42 12.61 4.73 1.78
CA GLU A 42 11.84 4.16 2.88
C GLU A 42 10.94 2.99 2.43
N GLY A 43 10.48 2.20 3.40
CA GLY A 43 9.54 1.10 3.16
C GLY A 43 10.21 -0.22 2.76
N ALA A 44 9.40 -1.12 2.21
CA ALA A 44 9.83 -2.48 1.90
C ALA A 44 10.75 -2.54 0.67
N VAL A 45 11.89 -3.21 0.80
CA VAL A 45 12.73 -3.55 -0.35
C VAL A 45 12.05 -4.65 -1.16
N PRO A 46 11.84 -4.46 -2.48
CA PRO A 46 11.28 -5.50 -3.34
C PRO A 46 12.13 -6.78 -3.31
N THR A 47 11.49 -7.93 -3.55
CA THR A 47 12.18 -9.21 -3.68
C THR A 47 12.12 -9.71 -5.12
N GLY A 48 13.14 -10.47 -5.54
CA GLY A 48 13.27 -10.98 -6.90
C GLY A 48 14.12 -10.09 -7.82
N GLY A 49 14.49 -10.63 -8.97
CA GLY A 49 15.32 -9.93 -9.96
C GLY A 49 16.66 -9.49 -9.37
N ILE A 50 17.06 -8.24 -9.64
CA ILE A 50 18.29 -7.66 -9.10
C ILE A 50 18.34 -7.68 -7.55
N PHE A 51 17.18 -7.56 -6.89
CA PHE A 51 17.08 -7.52 -5.42
C PHE A 51 17.32 -8.88 -4.74
N SER A 52 17.38 -9.97 -5.51
CA SER A 52 17.76 -11.28 -4.99
C SER A 52 19.26 -11.45 -4.75
N ASN A 53 20.08 -10.51 -5.22
CA ASN A 53 21.53 -10.57 -5.05
C ASN A 53 22.04 -9.33 -4.29
N ALA A 54 22.23 -9.49 -2.97
CA ALA A 54 22.71 -8.43 -2.09
C ALA A 54 24.12 -7.92 -2.43
N THR A 55 24.94 -8.69 -3.18
CA THR A 55 26.30 -8.26 -3.54
C THR A 55 26.34 -7.16 -4.60
N VAL A 56 25.28 -7.04 -5.42
CA VAL A 56 25.19 -6.08 -6.52
C VAL A 56 24.20 -4.94 -6.25
N VAL A 57 23.50 -5.01 -5.12
CA VAL A 57 22.56 -3.98 -4.66
C VAL A 57 23.14 -3.27 -3.45
N SER A 58 23.43 -1.98 -3.58
CA SER A 58 23.86 -1.14 -2.46
C SER A 58 22.73 -0.22 -2.02
N ILE A 59 22.19 -0.46 -0.82
CA ILE A 59 21.10 0.33 -0.22
C ILE A 59 21.46 0.91 1.16
N ILE A 60 22.73 0.75 1.56
CA ILE A 60 23.25 1.21 2.84
C ILE A 60 23.04 2.73 2.99
N GLY A 61 22.70 3.18 4.19
CA GLY A 61 22.50 4.61 4.48
C GLY A 61 21.06 5.11 4.26
N ASN A 62 20.11 4.24 3.89
CA ASN A 62 18.68 4.54 3.87
C ASN A 62 18.02 4.03 5.16
N ARG A 63 17.74 4.94 6.11
CA ARG A 63 17.38 4.58 7.51
C ARG A 63 16.03 3.88 7.68
N TYR A 64 15.11 4.06 6.74
CA TYR A 64 13.71 3.62 6.87
C TYR A 64 13.37 2.45 5.95
N LEU A 65 14.38 1.76 5.39
CA LEU A 65 14.18 0.53 4.64
C LEU A 65 13.96 -0.67 5.57
N CYS A 66 13.12 -1.60 5.12
CA CYS A 66 12.84 -2.85 5.82
C CYS A 66 12.63 -4.01 4.81
N GLY A 67 12.66 -5.24 5.30
CA GLY A 67 12.41 -6.45 4.49
C GLY A 67 13.53 -6.79 3.51
N GLY A 68 13.18 -7.23 2.30
CA GLY A 68 14.16 -7.72 1.33
C GLY A 68 14.68 -9.13 1.64
N VAL A 69 15.80 -9.51 1.02
CA VAL A 69 16.47 -10.79 1.27
C VAL A 69 17.30 -10.72 2.56
N PRO A 70 17.46 -11.84 3.31
CA PRO A 70 18.17 -11.86 4.59
C PRO A 70 19.59 -11.29 4.53
N GLU A 71 20.28 -11.43 3.40
CA GLU A 71 21.65 -10.97 3.18
C GLU A 71 21.79 -9.43 3.21
N LEU A 72 20.68 -8.69 3.12
CA LEU A 72 20.68 -7.22 3.23
C LEU A 72 20.70 -6.71 4.68
N ASP A 73 20.50 -7.60 5.68
CA ASP A 73 20.50 -7.28 7.11
C ASP A 73 19.56 -6.12 7.49
N LEU A 74 18.35 -6.13 6.91
CA LEU A 74 17.32 -5.15 7.19
C LEU A 74 16.30 -5.64 8.24
N PRO A 75 15.72 -4.73 9.04
CA PRO A 75 14.64 -5.09 9.95
C PRO A 75 13.40 -5.56 9.19
N ALA A 76 12.60 -6.43 9.80
CA ALA A 76 11.31 -6.84 9.22
C ALA A 76 10.35 -5.65 9.13
N CYS A 77 9.55 -5.60 8.06
CA CYS A 77 8.54 -4.55 7.90
C CYS A 77 7.36 -4.79 8.85
N VAL A 78 6.93 -3.73 9.55
CA VAL A 78 5.72 -3.75 10.36
C VAL A 78 4.52 -3.51 9.43
N VAL A 79 3.76 -4.56 9.14
CA VAL A 79 2.49 -4.41 8.42
C VAL A 79 1.43 -4.03 9.44
N GLU A 80 1.04 -2.76 9.48
CA GLU A 80 -0.13 -2.34 10.23
C GLU A 80 -1.38 -2.88 9.53
N VAL A 81 -1.93 -3.97 10.06
CA VAL A 81 -3.21 -4.52 9.61
C VAL A 81 -4.33 -3.58 10.07
N ASN A 82 -4.63 -2.56 9.26
CA ASN A 82 -5.80 -1.72 9.45
C ASN A 82 -7.06 -2.56 9.21
N LYS A 83 -7.64 -3.06 10.30
CA LYS A 83 -8.93 -3.76 10.28
C LYS A 83 -9.99 -2.71 9.91
N GLU A 84 -10.42 -2.69 8.65
CA GLU A 84 -11.51 -1.81 8.23
C GLU A 84 -12.72 -2.03 9.14
N ARG A 85 -12.97 -1.07 10.05
CA ARG A 85 -14.22 -1.02 10.79
C ARG A 85 -15.29 -0.65 9.77
N LYS A 86 -16.10 -1.63 9.35
CA LYS A 86 -17.32 -1.38 8.57
C LYS A 86 -18.24 -0.44 9.36
N SER A 87 -18.16 0.86 9.09
CA SER A 87 -19.05 1.87 9.66
C SER A 87 -20.35 1.90 8.84
N GLY A 88 -21.11 0.82 8.89
CA GLY A 88 -22.47 0.78 8.33
C GLY A 88 -23.45 0.54 9.46
N PHE A 89 -24.48 1.39 9.58
CA PHE A 89 -25.60 1.10 10.48
C PHE A 89 -26.25 -0.23 10.07
N PRO A 90 -26.54 -1.14 11.01
CA PRO A 90 -27.06 -2.46 10.68
C PRO A 90 -28.45 -2.34 10.05
N LEU A 91 -28.63 -2.97 8.88
CA LEU A 91 -29.90 -3.01 8.13
C LEU A 91 -31.10 -3.45 9.00
N LYS A 92 -30.84 -4.27 10.03
CA LYS A 92 -31.82 -4.72 11.02
C LYS A 92 -32.49 -3.58 11.81
N ILE A 93 -31.82 -2.42 11.99
CA ILE A 93 -32.37 -1.25 12.70
C ILE A 93 -33.17 -0.34 11.75
N VAL A 94 -32.79 -0.26 10.48
CA VAL A 94 -33.45 0.64 9.51
C VAL A 94 -34.87 0.18 9.19
N ILE A 95 -35.07 -1.12 9.02
CA ILE A 95 -36.36 -1.71 8.63
C ILE A 95 -37.50 -1.37 9.62
N PRO A 96 -37.37 -1.58 10.94
CA PRO A 96 -38.45 -1.28 11.89
C PRO A 96 -38.77 0.22 12.01
N VAL A 97 -37.77 1.10 11.85
CA VAL A 97 -37.98 2.56 11.89
C VAL A 97 -38.81 3.02 10.71
N VAL A 98 -38.48 2.56 9.50
CA VAL A 98 -39.23 2.91 8.28
C VAL A 98 -40.66 2.37 8.34
N SER A 99 -40.86 1.12 8.80
CA SER A 99 -42.21 0.56 8.93
C SER A 99 -43.06 1.31 9.96
N GLY A 100 -42.46 1.76 11.07
CA GLY A 100 -43.17 2.53 12.10
C GLY A 100 -43.65 3.88 11.58
N LEU A 101 -42.81 4.61 10.84
CA LEU A 101 -43.18 5.90 10.25
C LEU A 101 -44.30 5.74 9.21
N ILE A 102 -44.20 4.75 8.33
CA ILE A 102 -45.22 4.47 7.32
C ILE A 102 -46.56 4.10 8.00
N GLY A 103 -46.55 3.20 8.99
CA GLY A 103 -47.75 2.82 9.73
C GLY A 103 -48.41 4.01 10.44
N PHE A 104 -47.60 4.88 11.05
CA PHE A 104 -48.10 6.09 11.71
C PHE A 104 -48.78 7.04 10.73
N THR A 105 -48.19 7.25 9.54
CA THR A 105 -48.82 8.08 8.50
C THR A 105 -50.15 7.51 8.02
N PHE A 106 -50.28 6.19 7.86
CA PHE A 106 -51.55 5.56 7.48
C PHE A 106 -52.64 5.73 8.55
N ILE A 107 -52.28 5.65 9.83
CA ILE A 107 -53.21 5.85 10.94
C ILE A 107 -53.72 7.29 10.96
N VAL A 108 -52.81 8.28 10.83
CA VAL A 108 -53.16 9.70 10.81
C VAL A 108 -54.00 10.06 9.59
N CYS A 109 -53.64 9.57 8.40
CA CYS A 109 -54.43 9.79 7.19
C CYS A 109 -55.83 9.18 7.29
N SER A 110 -55.96 7.95 7.78
CA SER A 110 -57.26 7.31 7.96
C SER A 110 -58.15 8.08 8.94
N TRP A 111 -57.59 8.52 10.08
CA TRP A 111 -58.30 9.33 11.07
C TRP A 111 -58.84 10.64 10.47
N HIS A 112 -58.03 11.35 9.68
CA HIS A 112 -58.42 12.62 9.06
C HIS A 112 -59.46 12.44 7.93
N THR A 113 -59.64 11.24 7.38
CA THR A 113 -60.63 11.00 6.31
C THR A 113 -62.01 10.61 6.87
N THR A 114 -62.06 10.18 8.14
CA THR A 114 -63.28 9.73 8.84
C THR A 114 -63.96 10.82 9.69
N VAL A 115 -63.38 12.02 9.80
CA VAL A 115 -63.94 13.19 10.50
C VAL A 115 -64.33 14.24 9.48
#